data_AF-A0A962MQR6-F1
#
_entry.id   AF-A0A962MQR6-F1
#
_cell.length_a   1.000
_cell.length_b   1.000
_cell.length_c   1.000
_cell.angle_alpha   90.00
_cell.angle_beta   90.00
_cell.angle_gamma   90.00
#
_symmetry.space_group_name_H-M   'P 1'
#
loop_
_entity.id
_entity.type
_entity.pdbx_description
1 polymer ?
#
loop_
_entity_poly.entity_id
_entity_poly.type
_entity_poly.pdbx_seq_one_letter_code
_entity_poly.pdbx_strand_id
1 'polypeptide(L)'
;KFQPVYVGDVADAVIAALEKLEAQGQIYELGGPDIVSFKEIYEILSRYTGRKRSYISLPFWLAKVQAVFMGLMPKPLLTCDQVESLKTDYLIKPSAQGLSDLGVKTTGMDTILPTYLESYRSGGRFAALHGR
;
A
#
# COMPACT_ATOMS: atom_id res chain seq x y z
N LYS A 1 -2.11 9.90 4.60
CA LYS A 1 -1.06 8.93 4.96
C LYS A 1 -1.65 7.54 4.97
N PHE A 2 -0.83 6.52 4.79
CA PHE A 2 -1.23 5.13 4.64
C PHE A 2 -0.36 4.25 5.53
N GLN A 3 -0.92 3.17 6.02
CA GLN A 3 -0.21 2.10 6.71
C GLN A 3 -0.38 0.78 5.94
N PRO A 4 0.40 0.55 4.87
CA PRO A 4 0.25 -0.62 4.02
C PRO A 4 0.48 -1.91 4.80
N VAL A 5 -0.27 -2.96 4.48
CA VAL A 5 -0.13 -4.28 5.09
C VAL A 5 0.20 -5.32 4.02
N TYR A 6 1.11 -6.24 4.34
CA TYR A 6 1.38 -7.37 3.46
C TYR A 6 0.19 -8.33 3.48
N VAL A 7 -0.28 -8.74 2.29
CA VAL A 7 -1.43 -9.65 2.16
C VAL A 7 -1.19 -11.01 2.82
N GLY A 8 0.05 -11.47 2.92
CA GLY A 8 0.38 -12.70 3.66
C GLY A 8 0.07 -12.56 5.15
N ASP A 9 0.48 -11.45 5.77
CA ASP A 9 0.16 -11.18 7.18
C ASP A 9 -1.35 -11.08 7.41
N VAL A 10 -2.11 -10.55 6.44
CA VAL A 10 -3.58 -10.52 6.51
C VAL A 10 -4.16 -11.92 6.48
N ALA A 11 -3.65 -12.80 5.62
CA ALA A 11 -4.09 -14.20 5.59
C ALA A 11 -3.79 -14.91 6.91
N ASP A 12 -2.59 -14.73 7.45
CA ASP A 12 -2.18 -15.28 8.75
C ASP A 12 -3.07 -14.74 9.88
N ALA A 13 -3.46 -13.47 9.83
CA ALA A 13 -4.38 -12.87 10.80
C ALA A 13 -5.76 -13.50 10.77
N VAL A 14 -6.29 -13.76 9.57
CA VAL A 14 -7.58 -14.45 9.40
C VAL A 14 -7.50 -15.86 9.98
N ILE A 15 -6.42 -16.60 9.71
CA ILE A 15 -6.23 -17.95 10.27
C ILE A 15 -6.14 -17.88 11.80
N ALA A 16 -5.32 -16.99 12.35
CA ALA A 16 -5.16 -16.83 13.79
C ALA A 16 -6.48 -16.44 14.49
N ALA A 17 -7.31 -15.60 13.85
CA ALA A 17 -8.61 -15.21 14.38
C ALA A 17 -9.61 -16.38 14.38
N LEU A 18 -9.52 -17.32 13.44
CA LEU A 18 -10.36 -18.52 13.42
C LEU A 18 -10.01 -19.51 14.53
N GLU A 19 -8.75 -19.56 14.96
CA GLU A 19 -8.27 -20.47 16.00
C GLU A 19 -8.47 -19.93 17.42
N LYS A 20 -8.68 -18.61 17.58
CA LYS A 20 -8.78 -17.94 18.87
C LYS A 20 -10.22 -17.60 19.23
N LEU A 21 -10.75 -18.21 20.29
CA LEU A 21 -12.08 -17.89 20.82
C LEU A 21 -12.19 -16.40 21.22
N GLU A 22 -11.10 -15.82 21.72
CA GLU A 22 -11.00 -14.41 22.12
C GLU A 22 -11.21 -13.43 20.97
N ALA A 23 -10.98 -13.86 19.72
CA ALA A 23 -11.19 -13.03 18.53
C ALA A 23 -12.67 -12.94 18.13
N GLN A 24 -13.54 -13.77 18.71
CA GLN A 24 -14.96 -13.79 18.35
C GLN A 24 -15.64 -12.45 18.71
N GLY A 25 -16.29 -11.84 17.71
CA GLY A 25 -17.02 -10.58 17.87
C GLY A 25 -16.13 -9.34 18.05
N GLN A 26 -14.81 -9.49 17.90
CA GLN A 26 -13.86 -8.38 17.98
C GLN A 26 -13.59 -7.75 16.61
N ILE A 27 -13.17 -6.49 16.62
CA ILE A 27 -12.75 -5.76 15.42
C ILE A 27 -11.24 -5.54 15.50
N TYR A 28 -10.53 -6.08 14.50
CA TYR A 28 -9.09 -5.89 14.34
C TYR A 28 -8.83 -4.95 13.17
N GLU A 29 -7.95 -3.96 13.36
CA GLU A 29 -7.46 -3.07 12.33
C GLU A 29 -6.08 -3.57 11.84
N LEU A 30 -5.99 -3.97 10.57
CA LEU A 30 -4.79 -4.59 10.02
C LEU A 30 -3.96 -3.57 9.24
N GLY A 31 -2.70 -3.39 9.66
CA GLY A 31 -1.77 -2.43 9.08
C GLY A 31 -0.34 -2.90 9.33
N GLY A 32 0.54 -2.68 8.36
CA GLY A 32 1.95 -3.05 8.48
C GLY A 32 2.75 -2.09 9.36
N PRO A 33 4.08 -2.30 9.45
CA PRO A 33 4.93 -1.53 10.35
C PRO A 33 5.26 -0.13 9.80
N ASP A 34 5.10 0.08 8.49
CA ASP A 34 5.52 1.29 7.80
C ASP A 34 4.34 2.26 7.62
N ILE A 35 4.54 3.53 7.99
CA ILE A 35 3.60 4.62 7.72
C ILE A 35 4.18 5.50 6.61
N VAL A 36 3.48 5.58 5.48
CA VAL A 36 3.94 6.27 4.28
C VAL A 36 2.89 7.23 3.74
N SER A 37 3.33 8.37 3.22
CA SER A 37 2.52 9.27 2.42
C SER A 37 2.38 8.78 0.98
N PHE A 38 1.42 9.33 0.25
CA PHE A 38 1.25 9.01 -1.18
C PHE A 38 2.53 9.28 -1.99
N LYS A 39 3.23 10.38 -1.68
CA LYS A 39 4.50 10.74 -2.31
C LYS A 39 5.59 9.71 -2.03
N GLU A 40 5.72 9.28 -0.77
CA GLU A 40 6.72 8.28 -0.37
C GLU A 40 6.47 6.92 -1.04
N ILE A 41 5.22 6.52 -1.26
CA ILE A 41 4.90 5.30 -2.04
C ILE A 41 5.54 5.40 -3.44
N TYR A 42 5.39 6.52 -4.14
CA TYR A 42 6.00 6.69 -5.46
C TYR A 42 7.53 6.76 -5.41
N GLU A 43 8.10 7.38 -4.38
CA GLU A 43 9.56 7.42 -4.19
C GLU A 43 10.13 6.02 -3.95
N ILE A 44 9.44 5.20 -3.15
CA ILE A 44 9.75 3.78 -2.91
C ILE A 44 9.67 3.00 -4.23
N LEU A 45 8.60 3.14 -5.00
CA LEU A 45 8.45 2.48 -6.31
C LEU A 45 9.57 2.89 -7.28
N SER A 46 9.89 4.19 -7.35
CA SER A 46 11.00 4.72 -8.15
C SER A 46 12.34 4.11 -7.75
N ARG A 47 12.59 4.00 -6.44
CA ARG A 47 13.82 3.40 -5.89
C ARG A 47 13.95 1.93 -6.29
N TYR A 48 12.90 1.12 -6.08
CA TYR A 48 12.93 -0.30 -6.40
C TYR A 48 12.97 -0.60 -7.90
N THR A 49 12.25 0.17 -8.72
CA THR A 49 12.23 -0.02 -10.18
C THR A 49 13.41 0.64 -10.90
N GLY A 50 14.19 1.49 -10.21
CA GLY A 50 15.28 2.27 -10.80
C GLY A 50 14.81 3.35 -11.78
N ARG A 51 13.53 3.75 -11.73
CA ARG A 51 12.94 4.71 -12.66
C ARG A 51 12.91 6.11 -12.06
N LYS A 52 13.63 7.04 -12.69
CA LYS A 52 13.57 8.48 -12.32
C LYS A 52 12.29 9.09 -12.88
N ARG A 53 11.42 9.59 -12.01
CA ARG A 53 10.21 10.35 -12.37
C ARG A 53 10.10 11.58 -11.49
N SER A 54 9.72 12.69 -12.10
CA SER A 54 9.35 13.91 -11.38
C SER A 54 7.86 13.86 -11.05
N TYR A 55 7.50 14.25 -9.83
CA TYR A 55 6.14 14.30 -9.36
C TYR A 55 5.75 15.76 -9.13
N ILE A 56 4.57 16.16 -9.61
CA ILE A 56 3.98 17.46 -9.31
C ILE A 56 2.76 17.28 -8.41
N SER A 57 2.61 18.17 -7.44
CA SER A 57 1.43 18.18 -6.58
C SER A 57 0.23 18.72 -7.34
N LEU A 58 -0.83 17.92 -7.44
CA LEU A 58 -2.08 18.32 -8.07
C LEU A 58 -3.08 18.77 -6.99
N PRO A 59 -3.68 19.97 -7.10
CA PRO A 59 -4.77 20.37 -6.21
C PRO A 59 -5.96 19.41 -6.33
N PHE A 60 -6.64 19.12 -5.21
CA PHE A 60 -7.75 18.16 -5.17
C PHE A 60 -8.91 18.52 -6.11
N TRP A 61 -9.20 19.81 -6.30
CA TRP A 61 -10.28 20.23 -7.21
C TRP A 61 -9.98 19.82 -8.66
N LEU A 62 -8.71 19.94 -9.08
CA LEU A 62 -8.28 19.59 -10.43
C LEU A 62 -8.24 18.07 -10.60
N ALA A 63 -7.77 17.34 -9.58
CA ALA A 63 -7.83 15.88 -9.54
C ALA A 63 -9.28 15.36 -9.66
N LYS A 64 -10.24 16.04 -9.02
CA LYS A 64 -11.67 15.68 -9.08
C LYS A 64 -12.25 15.90 -10.48
N VAL A 65 -11.93 17.00 -11.15
CA VAL A 65 -12.33 17.24 -12.54
C VAL A 65 -11.80 16.13 -13.44
N GLN A 66 -10.51 15.79 -13.31
CA GLN A 66 -9.90 14.68 -14.06
C GLN A 66 -10.59 13.33 -13.79
N ALA A 67 -10.93 13.06 -12.53
CA ALA A 67 -11.59 11.83 -12.11
C ALA A 67 -13.01 11.67 -12.66
N VAL A 68 -13.74 12.77 -12.92
CA VAL A 68 -15.05 12.71 -13.59
C VAL A 68 -14.92 12.11 -14.99
N PHE A 69 -13.95 12.60 -15.78
CA PHE A 69 -13.73 12.08 -17.14
C PHE A 69 -13.17 10.65 -17.13
N MET A 70 -12.21 10.38 -16.24
CA MET A 70 -11.58 9.06 -16.14
C MET A 70 -12.52 8.00 -15.56
N GLY A 71 -13.47 8.39 -14.72
CA GLY A 71 -14.47 7.52 -14.11
C GLY A 71 -15.51 6.97 -15.09
N LEU A 72 -15.70 7.63 -16.25
CA LEU A 72 -16.64 7.20 -17.29
C LEU A 72 -16.08 6.10 -18.21
N MET A 73 -14.79 5.76 -18.09
CA MET A 73 -14.16 4.73 -18.90
C MET A 73 -14.57 3.31 -18.44
N PRO A 74 -14.61 2.31 -19.33
CA PRO A 74 -14.94 0.92 -18.97
C PRO A 74 -14.04 0.31 -17.89
N LYS A 75 -12.81 0.80 -17.77
CA LYS A 75 -11.84 0.47 -16.71
C LYS A 75 -11.33 1.79 -16.13
N PRO A 76 -12.02 2.36 -15.13
CA PRO A 76 -11.68 3.68 -14.62
C PRO A 76 -10.32 3.66 -13.95
N LEU A 77 -9.44 4.55 -14.41
CA LEU A 77 -8.07 4.67 -13.88
C LEU A 77 -8.02 5.52 -12.60
N LEU A 78 -8.98 6.44 -12.44
CA LEU A 78 -9.13 7.30 -11.27
C LEU A 78 -10.63 7.64 -11.12
N THR A 79 -11.18 7.47 -9.93
CA THR A 79 -12.57 7.84 -9.61
C THR A 79 -12.64 9.01 -8.62
N CYS A 80 -13.77 9.72 -8.60
CA CYS A 80 -13.98 10.81 -7.65
C CYS A 80 -13.85 10.33 -6.20
N ASP A 81 -14.36 9.13 -5.90
CA ASP A 81 -14.28 8.54 -4.56
C ASP A 81 -12.84 8.21 -4.17
N GLN A 82 -12.00 7.77 -5.12
CA GLN A 82 -10.57 7.59 -4.87
C GLN A 82 -9.88 8.92 -4.57
N VAL A 83 -10.23 10.00 -5.27
CA VAL A 83 -9.68 11.34 -4.99
C VAL A 83 -10.09 11.84 -3.60
N GLU A 84 -11.35 11.64 -3.21
CA GLU A 84 -11.82 12.02 -1.86
C GLU A 84 -11.16 11.15 -0.78
N SER A 85 -10.99 9.86 -1.03
CA SER A 85 -10.30 8.90 -0.14
C SER A 85 -8.88 9.35 0.20
N LEU A 86 -8.14 9.91 -0.76
CA LEU A 86 -6.77 10.39 -0.55
C LEU A 86 -6.64 11.55 0.46
N LYS A 87 -7.75 12.22 0.82
CA LYS A 87 -7.75 13.30 1.82
C LYS A 87 -7.67 12.79 3.26
N THR A 88 -7.96 11.52 3.49
CA THR A 88 -8.04 10.91 4.81
C THR A 88 -6.83 10.03 5.08
N ASP A 89 -6.37 10.02 6.34
CA ASP A 89 -5.30 9.14 6.79
C ASP A 89 -5.85 7.74 7.09
N TYR A 90 -5.25 6.72 6.47
CA TYR A 90 -5.55 5.30 6.69
C TYR A 90 -4.52 4.69 7.63
N LEU A 91 -4.66 5.00 8.93
CA LEU A 91 -3.78 4.53 10.00
C LEU A 91 -4.60 3.72 11.01
N ILE A 92 -3.98 2.70 11.60
CA ILE A 92 -4.58 1.97 12.71
C ILE A 92 -4.75 2.92 13.90
N LYS A 93 -5.92 2.87 14.55
CA LYS A 93 -6.17 3.63 15.77
C LYS A 93 -5.29 3.09 16.91
N PRO A 94 -4.69 3.94 17.76
CA PRO A 94 -3.86 3.49 18.88
C PRO A 94 -4.56 2.56 19.87
N SER A 95 -5.90 2.62 19.95
CA SER A 95 -6.73 1.80 20.83
C SER A 95 -7.32 0.56 20.15
N ALA A 96 -7.08 0.36 18.84
CA ALA A 96 -7.58 -0.79 18.12
C ALA A 96 -6.66 -1.99 18.33
N GLN A 97 -7.26 -3.18 18.35
CA GLN A 97 -6.50 -4.43 18.26
C GLN A 97 -5.94 -4.58 16.84
N GLY A 98 -4.74 -5.11 16.70
CA GLY A 98 -4.05 -5.27 15.43
C GLY A 98 -3.43 -6.65 15.24
N LEU A 99 -2.52 -6.75 14.27
CA LEU A 99 -1.83 -8.00 13.91
C LEU A 99 -1.10 -8.64 15.09
N SER A 100 -0.46 -7.83 15.93
CA SER A 100 0.29 -8.29 17.09
C SER A 100 -0.60 -8.97 18.13
N ASP A 101 -1.85 -8.52 18.32
CA ASP A 101 -2.81 -9.12 19.26
C ASP A 101 -3.26 -10.51 18.78
N LEU A 102 -3.28 -10.70 17.45
CA LEU A 102 -3.49 -12.00 16.83
C LEU A 102 -2.23 -12.88 16.84
N GLY A 103 -1.09 -12.37 17.32
CA GLY A 103 0.18 -13.11 17.33
C GLY A 103 0.87 -13.18 15.97
N VAL A 104 0.44 -12.35 15.01
CA VAL A 104 1.01 -12.27 13.67
C VAL A 104 2.09 -11.20 13.65
N LYS A 105 3.28 -11.58 13.20
CA LYS A 105 4.39 -10.64 13.04
C LYS A 105 4.19 -9.85 11.75
N THR A 106 4.36 -8.54 11.84
CA THR A 106 4.23 -7.66 10.68
C THR A 106 5.47 -7.71 9.77
N THR A 107 5.21 -7.75 8.47
CA THR A 107 6.22 -7.76 7.42
C THR A 107 6.37 -6.36 6.82
N GLY A 108 7.57 -5.80 6.91
CA GLY A 108 7.89 -4.48 6.36
C GLY A 108 7.90 -4.46 4.83
N MET A 109 7.62 -3.29 4.26
CA MET A 109 7.58 -3.07 2.82
C MET A 109 8.92 -3.45 2.17
N ASP A 110 10.04 -3.05 2.77
CA ASP A 110 11.37 -3.33 2.20
C ASP A 110 11.72 -4.81 2.11
N THR A 111 11.10 -5.65 2.95
CA THR A 111 11.28 -7.11 2.90
C THR A 111 10.55 -7.72 1.71
N ILE A 112 9.33 -7.28 1.44
CA ILE A 112 8.45 -7.94 0.48
C ILE A 112 8.47 -7.31 -0.91
N LEU A 113 8.61 -5.97 -1.01
CA LEU A 113 8.56 -5.25 -2.29
C LEU A 113 9.58 -5.73 -3.34
N PRO A 114 10.84 -6.12 -3.00
CA PRO A 114 11.77 -6.67 -3.97
C PRO A 114 11.22 -7.90 -4.71
N THR A 115 10.44 -8.73 -4.03
CA THR A 115 9.91 -9.99 -4.59
C THR A 115 8.90 -9.74 -5.72
N TYR A 116 8.18 -8.61 -5.69
CA TYR A 116 7.19 -8.23 -6.71
C TYR A 116 7.77 -7.27 -7.75
N LEU A 117 8.55 -6.29 -7.29
CA LEU A 117 8.97 -5.15 -8.10
C LEU A 117 10.20 -5.43 -8.97
N GLU A 118 10.92 -6.53 -8.73
CA GLU A 118 12.07 -6.94 -9.55
C GLU A 118 11.69 -7.05 -11.04
N SER A 119 10.49 -7.55 -11.35
CA SER A 119 9.97 -7.67 -12.71
C SER A 119 9.79 -6.33 -13.44
N TYR A 120 9.71 -5.22 -12.71
CA TYR A 120 9.51 -3.87 -13.26
C TYR A 120 10.80 -3.04 -13.34
N ARG A 121 11.93 -3.58 -12.82
CA ARG A 121 13.24 -2.92 -12.88
C ARG A 121 13.78 -2.89 -14.31
N SER A 122 14.29 -1.74 -14.73
CA SER A 122 14.96 -1.64 -16.04
C SER A 122 16.19 -2.56 -16.09
N GLY A 123 16.24 -3.48 -17.05
CA GLY A 123 17.27 -4.54 -17.13
C GLY A 123 16.93 -5.84 -16.37
N GLY A 124 15.78 -5.90 -15.68
CA GLY A 124 15.30 -7.09 -14.95
C GLY A 124 16.22 -7.56 -13.82
N ARG A 125 16.15 -8.86 -13.48
CA ARG A 125 16.99 -9.52 -12.47
C ARG A 125 18.50 -9.40 -12.76
N PHE A 126 18.88 -9.21 -14.02
CA PHE A 126 20.27 -9.11 -14.47
C PHE A 126 20.76 -7.66 -14.68
N ALA A 127 19.96 -6.67 -14.30
CA ALA A 127 20.32 -5.26 -14.43
C ALA A 127 21.64 -4.92 -13.71
N ALA A 128 21.96 -5.62 -12.61
CA ALA A 128 23.20 -5.45 -11.86
C ALA A 128 24.44 -6.03 -12.57
N LEU A 129 24.28 -6.94 -13.53
CA LEU A 129 25.39 -7.58 -14.26
C LEU A 129 25.84 -6.79 -15.49
N HIS A 130 24.99 -5.90 -16.02
CA HIS A 130 25.29 -5.10 -17.22
C HIS A 130 25.45 -3.63 -16.85
N GLY A 131 26.40 -3.35 -15.95
CA GLY A 131 26.76 -1.99 -15.55
C GLY A 131 27.10 -1.13 -16.77
N ARG A 132 26.24 -0.14 -17.03
CA ARG A 132 26.57 1.11 -17.73
C ARG A 132 26.35 2.25 -16.76
#